data_AF-A0A5D2MPQ1-F1
#
_entry.id   AF-A0A5D2MPQ1-F1
#
_cell.length_a   1.000
_cell.length_b   1.000
_cell.length_c   1.000
_cell.angle_alpha   90.00
_cell.angle_beta   90.00
_cell.angle_gamma   90.00
#
_symmetry.space_group_name_H-M   'P 1'
#
loop_
_entity.id
_entity.type
_entity.pdbx_description
1 polymer ?
#
loop_
_entity_poly.entity_id
_entity_poly.type
_entity_poly.pdbx_seq_one_letter_code
_entity_poly.pdbx_strand_id
1 'polypeptide(L)'
;MAVFKKSLVFLLVLLTAFALQIIFFSPISPDILELPLTSPSVSVPPSNNQLQKVIKLGEGLLEGPEDVAVDEDGALYTATRDGWIRRLHRNGSREDWKKFESNTLLGIATPKRGGLIVCDADKGLLKVTDDGVTVLASHVDGSEIRFADDAIEASDGSIYFSVASTKYGLYDWTLDLLEAKPHGQILKYDPSTQHTSILLDGLYLANGVALPKDEDFLLICETFRFRCLKYWLKGESKGKTEVFVENLPDGPDNINLAPDGSFWIALIQVVQIVPQGMEFVHTSKALKLIISNFPKLVELVTSGVKKKATVINVAANGNIIKRFDDPDGTVVSFVTSALEFEDHLYLGSLKNDFVAKFPLK
;
A
#
# COMPACT_ATOMS: atom_id res chain seq x y z
N MET A 1 -18.82 -2.83 -56.91
CA MET A 1 -17.38 -2.70 -56.57
C MET A 1 -16.99 -1.33 -56.00
N ALA A 2 -17.45 -0.20 -56.57
CA ALA A 2 -17.12 1.14 -56.07
C ALA A 2 -17.72 1.48 -54.68
N VAL A 3 -18.96 1.06 -54.40
CA VAL A 3 -19.61 1.25 -53.08
C VAL A 3 -18.85 0.50 -51.98
N PHE A 4 -18.47 -0.75 -52.24
CA PHE A 4 -17.68 -1.56 -51.31
C PHE A 4 -16.32 -0.94 -50.99
N LYS A 5 -15.63 -0.38 -51.99
CA LYS A 5 -14.37 0.37 -51.77
C LYS A 5 -14.58 1.63 -50.92
N LYS A 6 -15.66 2.38 -51.15
CA LYS A 6 -15.98 3.58 -50.35
C LYS A 6 -16.31 3.22 -48.89
N SER A 7 -17.07 2.16 -48.67
CA SER A 7 -17.38 1.65 -47.33
C SER A 7 -16.13 1.16 -46.59
N LEU A 8 -15.20 0.49 -47.28
CA LEU A 8 -13.94 0.03 -46.68
C LEU A 8 -13.03 1.20 -46.28
N VAL A 9 -12.88 2.21 -47.15
CA VAL A 9 -12.09 3.41 -46.84
C VAL A 9 -12.70 4.17 -45.66
N PHE A 10 -14.03 4.33 -45.62
CA PHE A 10 -14.72 4.97 -44.51
C PHE A 10 -14.49 4.24 -43.19
N LEU A 11 -14.61 2.91 -43.17
CA LEU A 11 -14.31 2.09 -41.99
C LEU A 11 -12.86 2.27 -41.53
N LEU A 12 -11.90 2.28 -42.46
CA LEU A 12 -10.48 2.47 -42.13
C LEU A 12 -10.22 3.85 -41.52
N VAL A 13 -10.85 4.90 -42.03
CA VAL A 13 -10.76 6.25 -41.46
C VAL A 13 -11.32 6.28 -40.05
N LEU A 14 -12.49 5.67 -39.81
CA LEU A 14 -13.07 5.58 -38.46
C LEU A 14 -12.17 4.81 -37.49
N LEU A 15 -11.62 3.66 -37.90
CA LEU A 15 -10.70 2.88 -37.07
C LEU A 15 -9.42 3.65 -36.78
N THR A 16 -8.89 4.38 -37.76
CA THR A 16 -7.70 5.21 -37.58
C THR A 16 -7.98 6.35 -36.61
N ALA A 17 -9.09 7.08 -36.80
CA ALA A 17 -9.49 8.16 -35.90
C ALA A 17 -9.70 7.65 -34.46
N PHE A 18 -10.32 6.48 -34.30
CA PHE A 18 -10.50 5.84 -33.00
C PHE A 18 -9.16 5.43 -32.36
N ALA A 19 -8.24 4.86 -33.13
CA ALA A 19 -6.91 4.50 -32.65
C ALA A 19 -6.11 5.75 -32.23
N LEU A 20 -6.16 6.83 -33.02
CA LEU A 20 -5.52 8.10 -32.68
C LEU A 20 -6.13 8.71 -31.41
N GLN A 21 -7.46 8.65 -31.26
CA GLN A 21 -8.14 9.09 -30.05
C GLN A 21 -7.62 8.33 -28.82
N ILE A 22 -7.53 7.00 -28.89
CA ILE A 22 -7.00 6.18 -27.78
C ILE A 22 -5.55 6.53 -27.48
N ILE A 23 -4.69 6.66 -28.49
CA ILE A 23 -3.25 6.88 -28.29
C ILE A 23 -2.96 8.26 -27.70
N PHE A 24 -3.60 9.31 -28.23
CA PHE A 24 -3.29 10.69 -27.84
C PHE A 24 -4.01 11.16 -26.57
N PHE A 25 -5.13 10.54 -26.20
CA PHE A 25 -5.92 10.94 -25.04
C PHE A 25 -5.99 9.88 -23.95
N SER A 26 -5.15 8.83 -24.02
CA SER A 26 -5.08 7.84 -22.94
C SER A 26 -4.60 8.49 -21.63
N PRO A 27 -5.21 8.14 -20.49
CA PRO A 27 -4.71 8.58 -19.18
C PRO A 27 -3.40 7.90 -18.79
N ILE A 28 -2.96 6.89 -19.55
CA ILE A 28 -1.75 6.11 -19.28
C ILE A 28 -0.81 6.06 -20.50
N SER A 29 0.45 5.77 -20.25
CA SER A 29 1.55 5.54 -21.17
C SER A 29 2.23 4.23 -20.74
N PRO A 30 1.62 3.08 -21.05
CA PRO A 30 1.84 1.84 -20.31
C PRO A 30 3.15 1.15 -20.67
N ASP A 31 3.75 0.54 -19.66
CA ASP A 31 4.81 -0.45 -19.80
C ASP A 31 4.32 -1.86 -19.48
N ILE A 32 5.18 -2.85 -19.76
CA ILE A 32 4.88 -4.24 -19.44
C ILE A 32 5.11 -4.43 -17.95
N LEU A 33 4.16 -5.09 -17.28
CA LEU A 33 4.35 -5.57 -15.93
C LEU A 33 4.62 -7.07 -15.97
N GLU A 34 5.79 -7.47 -15.48
CA GLU A 34 6.10 -8.87 -15.26
C GLU A 34 5.58 -9.28 -13.88
N LEU A 35 4.55 -10.13 -13.88
CA LEU A 35 4.09 -10.77 -12.65
C LEU A 35 5.15 -11.82 -12.24
N PRO A 36 5.36 -12.02 -10.93
CA PRO A 36 6.30 -13.01 -10.45
C PRO A 36 5.89 -14.36 -11.02
N LEU A 37 6.82 -15.00 -11.74
CA LEU A 37 6.67 -16.41 -12.06
C LEU A 37 6.59 -17.16 -10.73
N THR A 38 5.82 -18.25 -10.66
CA THR A 38 5.87 -19.19 -9.54
C THR A 38 7.27 -19.81 -9.51
N SER A 39 8.24 -19.06 -9.00
CA SER A 39 9.64 -19.41 -8.99
C SER A 39 9.91 -20.18 -7.71
N PRO A 40 10.57 -21.35 -7.77
CA PRO A 40 10.83 -22.18 -6.59
C PRO A 40 11.85 -21.57 -5.61
N SER A 41 12.38 -20.38 -5.87
CA SER A 41 13.47 -19.77 -5.11
C SER A 41 13.08 -19.24 -3.73
N VAL A 42 11.82 -18.82 -3.53
CA VAL A 42 11.35 -18.38 -2.21
C VAL A 42 10.63 -19.52 -1.51
N SER A 43 11.24 -20.03 -0.44
CA SER A 43 10.59 -20.99 0.45
C SER A 43 9.53 -20.26 1.28
N VAL A 44 8.38 -19.99 0.67
CA VAL A 44 7.20 -19.47 1.38
C VAL A 44 6.57 -20.63 2.13
N PRO A 45 6.28 -20.50 3.44
CA PRO A 45 5.48 -21.50 4.15
C PRO A 45 4.14 -21.76 3.43
N PRO A 46 3.59 -22.98 3.51
CA PRO A 46 2.35 -23.33 2.82
C PRO A 46 1.17 -22.49 3.32
N SER A 47 0.19 -22.27 2.44
CA SER A 47 -1.06 -21.59 2.79
C SER A 47 -1.80 -22.32 3.92
N ASN A 48 -2.45 -21.57 4.80
CA ASN A 48 -3.22 -22.12 5.93
C ASN A 48 -4.53 -21.34 6.16
N ASN A 49 -5.23 -21.59 7.27
CA ASN A 49 -6.49 -20.92 7.63
C ASN A 49 -6.40 -20.23 9.00
N GLN A 50 -5.21 -19.81 9.44
CA GLN A 50 -5.03 -19.31 10.79
C GLN A 50 -5.76 -17.98 11.04
N LEU A 51 -5.86 -17.12 10.02
CA LEU A 51 -6.54 -15.82 10.17
C LEU A 51 -8.07 -15.96 10.32
N GLN A 52 -8.64 -17.14 10.08
CA GLN A 52 -10.06 -17.41 10.39
C GLN A 52 -10.33 -17.48 11.90
N LYS A 53 -9.29 -17.53 12.74
CA LYS A 53 -9.40 -17.66 14.21
C LYS A 53 -9.16 -16.34 14.94
N VAL A 54 -9.33 -15.20 14.26
CA VAL A 54 -9.13 -13.88 14.84
C VAL A 54 -10.25 -13.51 15.82
N ILE A 55 -9.91 -12.66 16.79
CA ILE A 55 -10.86 -11.90 17.59
C ILE A 55 -11.17 -10.61 16.82
N LYS A 56 -12.45 -10.30 16.64
CA LYS A 56 -12.89 -9.11 15.90
C LYS A 56 -13.08 -7.92 16.83
N LEU A 57 -12.19 -6.94 16.76
CA LEU A 57 -12.26 -5.74 17.59
C LEU A 57 -13.08 -4.67 16.88
N GLY A 58 -14.22 -4.30 17.47
CA GLY A 58 -15.09 -3.24 16.93
C GLY A 58 -15.94 -3.67 15.74
N GLU A 59 -16.30 -4.96 15.63
CA GLU A 59 -17.16 -5.49 14.57
C GLU A 59 -18.47 -4.69 14.42
N GLY A 60 -18.75 -4.30 13.16
CA GLY A 60 -19.88 -3.46 12.78
C GLY A 60 -19.74 -1.97 13.13
N LEU A 61 -18.61 -1.56 13.72
CA LEU A 61 -18.38 -0.18 14.17
C LEU A 61 -17.24 0.53 13.45
N LEU A 62 -16.38 -0.22 12.76
CA LEU A 62 -15.28 0.33 11.97
C LEU A 62 -15.65 0.24 10.49
N GLU A 63 -15.26 1.23 9.69
CA GLU A 63 -15.44 1.18 8.24
C GLU A 63 -14.07 1.09 7.57
N GLY A 64 -13.65 -0.09 7.12
CA GLY A 64 -12.37 -0.30 6.45
C GLY A 64 -11.17 0.28 7.24
N PRO A 65 -10.91 -0.19 8.48
CA PRO A 65 -9.78 0.25 9.29
C PRO A 65 -8.46 -0.12 8.62
N GLU A 66 -7.83 0.81 7.91
CA GLU A 66 -6.73 0.51 6.97
C GLU A 66 -5.44 0.13 7.70
N ASP A 67 -4.98 0.98 8.61
CA ASP A 67 -3.78 0.73 9.40
C ASP A 67 -4.05 0.77 10.90
N VAL A 68 -3.12 0.22 11.67
CA VAL A 68 -3.19 0.12 13.12
C VAL A 68 -1.88 0.55 13.77
N ALA A 69 -1.98 1.37 14.82
CA ALA A 69 -0.84 1.77 15.64
C ALA A 69 -1.16 1.56 17.12
N VAL A 70 -0.14 1.32 17.94
CA VAL A 70 -0.29 1.18 19.39
C VAL A 70 0.62 2.17 20.09
N ASP A 71 0.08 2.93 21.06
CA ASP A 71 0.88 3.87 21.86
C ASP A 71 1.57 3.16 23.05
N GLU A 72 2.39 3.91 23.79
CA GLU A 72 3.12 3.38 24.96
C GLU A 72 2.18 2.90 26.08
N ASP A 73 0.97 3.48 26.17
CA ASP A 73 -0.06 3.06 27.12
C ASP A 73 -0.83 1.81 26.65
N GLY A 74 -0.54 1.31 25.44
CA GLY A 74 -1.19 0.17 24.81
C GLY A 74 -2.60 0.47 24.30
N ALA A 75 -2.93 1.74 24.04
CA ALA A 75 -4.13 2.09 23.30
C ALA A 75 -3.90 1.85 21.81
N LEU A 76 -4.84 1.14 21.18
CA LEU A 76 -4.84 0.84 19.77
C LEU A 76 -5.55 1.96 19.01
N TYR A 77 -4.92 2.46 17.95
CA TYR A 77 -5.47 3.43 17.02
C TYR A 77 -5.72 2.78 15.67
N THR A 78 -6.73 3.27 14.95
CA THR A 78 -6.95 2.92 13.55
C THR A 78 -7.64 4.05 12.80
N ALA A 79 -7.26 4.24 11.54
CA ALA A 79 -7.89 5.17 10.61
C ALA A 79 -8.91 4.44 9.73
N THR A 80 -10.14 4.95 9.66
CA THR A 80 -11.26 4.33 8.95
C THR A 80 -11.73 5.18 7.76
N ARG A 81 -12.36 4.54 6.76
CA ARG A 81 -12.85 5.15 5.52
C ARG A 81 -13.94 6.19 5.72
N ASP A 82 -14.67 6.14 6.83
CA ASP A 82 -15.59 7.22 7.16
C ASP A 82 -14.86 8.49 7.63
N GLY A 83 -13.54 8.49 7.76
CA GLY A 83 -12.73 9.66 8.12
C GLY A 83 -12.49 9.83 9.62
N TRP A 84 -12.78 8.82 10.42
CA TRP A 84 -12.43 8.81 11.83
C TRP A 84 -11.06 8.20 12.07
N ILE A 85 -10.33 8.75 13.02
CA ILE A 85 -9.32 8.00 13.78
C ILE A 85 -10.01 7.55 15.06
N ARG A 86 -10.02 6.24 15.26
CA ARG A 86 -10.66 5.59 16.41
C ARG A 86 -9.59 5.05 17.35
N ARG A 87 -9.88 5.12 18.65
CA ARG A 87 -9.00 4.68 19.72
C ARG A 87 -9.70 3.61 20.57
N LEU A 88 -9.01 2.50 20.82
CA LEU A 88 -9.43 1.45 21.74
C LEU A 88 -8.40 1.36 22.87
N HIS A 89 -8.83 1.68 24.09
CA HIS A 89 -7.98 1.63 25.28
C HIS A 89 -7.90 0.20 25.85
N ARG A 90 -6.85 -0.07 26.64
CA ARG A 90 -6.67 -1.37 27.33
C ARG A 90 -7.85 -1.77 28.22
N ASN A 91 -8.53 -0.80 28.82
CA ASN A 91 -9.71 -1.04 29.66
C ASN A 91 -10.97 -1.44 28.84
N GLY A 92 -10.85 -1.53 27.51
CA GLY A 92 -11.93 -1.87 26.59
C GLY A 92 -12.81 -0.69 26.17
N SER A 93 -12.58 0.51 26.71
CA SER A 93 -13.27 1.72 26.28
C SER A 93 -12.82 2.13 24.87
N ARG A 94 -13.78 2.68 24.11
CA ARG A 94 -13.61 3.08 22.72
C ARG A 94 -13.96 4.54 22.56
N GLU A 95 -13.24 5.22 21.69
CA GLU A 95 -13.39 6.63 21.43
C GLU A 95 -13.29 6.90 19.91
N ASP A 96 -14.26 7.64 19.39
CA ASP A 96 -14.13 8.31 18.09
C ASP A 96 -13.24 9.56 18.30
N TRP A 97 -11.93 9.36 18.29
CA TRP A 97 -10.95 10.31 18.83
C TRP A 97 -10.79 11.58 17.97
N LYS A 98 -10.74 11.43 16.63
CA LYS A 98 -10.59 12.59 15.73
C LYS A 98 -11.31 12.38 14.40
N LYS A 99 -12.13 13.35 14.00
CA LYS A 99 -12.82 13.36 12.69
C LYS A 99 -12.06 14.20 11.68
N PHE A 100 -11.94 13.66 10.48
CA PHE A 100 -11.44 14.33 9.30
C PHE A 100 -12.57 14.50 8.28
N GLU A 101 -12.55 15.63 7.58
CA GLU A 101 -13.26 15.79 6.31
C GLU A 101 -12.40 15.20 5.19
N SER A 102 -12.25 13.87 5.25
CA SER A 102 -11.43 13.06 4.35
C SER A 102 -11.79 11.59 4.56
N ASN A 103 -11.76 10.81 3.49
CA ASN A 103 -11.88 9.35 3.50
C ASN A 103 -10.61 8.68 2.95
N THR A 104 -9.50 9.43 2.92
CA THR A 104 -8.21 9.08 2.31
C THR A 104 -7.08 8.95 3.35
N LEU A 105 -7.41 8.85 4.65
CA LEU A 105 -6.44 8.48 5.68
C LEU A 105 -5.91 7.07 5.40
N LEU A 106 -4.60 6.88 5.45
CA LEU A 106 -3.91 5.61 5.20
C LEU A 106 -3.05 5.28 6.43
N GLY A 107 -1.74 5.07 6.25
CA GLY A 107 -0.80 4.67 7.29
C GLY A 107 -0.76 5.62 8.49
N ILE A 108 -0.65 5.03 9.68
CA ILE A 108 -0.58 5.75 10.94
C ILE A 108 0.57 5.22 11.80
N ALA A 109 1.29 6.12 12.47
CA ALA A 109 2.35 5.76 13.39
C ALA A 109 2.23 6.51 14.71
N THR A 110 2.64 5.88 15.81
CA THR A 110 2.73 6.49 17.13
C THR A 110 4.15 7.05 17.35
N PRO A 111 4.33 8.38 17.27
CA PRO A 111 5.63 9.01 17.48
C PRO A 111 5.95 9.16 18.97
N LYS A 112 7.25 9.31 19.29
CA LYS A 112 7.77 9.44 20.66
C LYS A 112 7.20 10.61 21.45
N ARG A 113 6.79 11.68 20.76
CA ARG A 113 6.24 12.90 21.38
C ARG A 113 4.72 12.88 21.52
N GLY A 114 4.10 11.69 21.50
CA GLY A 114 2.66 11.51 21.66
C GLY A 114 1.84 11.92 20.43
N GLY A 115 0.55 11.57 20.42
CA GLY A 115 -0.33 11.75 19.26
C GLY A 115 -0.09 10.71 18.16
N LEU A 116 -0.38 11.06 16.90
CA LEU A 116 -0.13 10.22 15.72
C LEU A 116 0.54 11.01 14.60
N ILE A 117 1.39 10.33 13.83
CA ILE A 117 1.70 10.70 12.45
C ILE A 117 0.69 9.98 11.57
N VAL A 118 0.12 10.69 10.60
CA VAL A 118 -0.92 10.15 9.71
C VAL A 118 -0.60 10.55 8.28
N CYS A 119 -0.59 9.57 7.38
CA CYS A 119 -0.63 9.82 5.95
C CYS A 119 -2.09 9.99 5.52
N ASP A 120 -2.41 11.13 4.91
CA ASP A 120 -3.65 11.31 4.16
C ASP A 120 -3.25 11.39 2.69
N ALA A 121 -3.84 10.52 1.85
CA ALA A 121 -3.46 10.43 0.45
C ALA A 121 -3.51 11.81 -0.24
N ASP A 122 -4.54 12.61 0.03
CA ASP A 122 -4.79 13.89 -0.64
C ASP A 122 -4.12 15.08 0.08
N LYS A 123 -3.89 14.99 1.41
CA LYS A 123 -3.38 16.12 2.22
C LYS A 123 -1.90 16.01 2.55
N GLY A 124 -1.28 14.86 2.33
CA GLY A 124 0.12 14.59 2.64
C GLY A 124 0.33 14.11 4.08
N LEU A 125 1.45 14.51 4.68
CA LEU A 125 1.87 14.08 6.01
C LEU A 125 1.25 14.98 7.10
N LEU A 126 0.56 14.37 8.06
CA LEU A 126 -0.14 15.07 9.13
C LEU A 126 0.38 14.65 10.52
N LYS A 127 0.30 15.58 11.47
CA LYS A 127 0.45 15.33 12.90
C LYS A 127 -0.90 15.52 13.58
N VAL A 128 -1.34 14.53 14.33
CA VAL A 128 -2.63 14.54 15.04
C VAL A 128 -2.39 14.44 16.54
N THR A 129 -3.02 15.32 17.30
CA THR A 129 -2.96 15.39 18.76
C THR A 129 -4.35 15.70 19.31
N ASP A 130 -4.50 15.68 20.64
CA ASP A 130 -5.73 16.11 21.28
C ASP A 130 -6.07 17.56 20.91
N ASP A 131 -5.06 18.43 20.83
CA ASP A 131 -5.20 19.85 20.48
C ASP A 131 -5.63 20.10 19.03
N GLY A 132 -5.38 19.16 18.12
CA GLY A 132 -5.79 19.29 16.72
C GLY A 132 -4.89 18.57 15.72
N VAL A 133 -5.05 18.98 14.46
CA VAL A 133 -4.35 18.42 13.30
C VAL A 133 -3.44 19.50 12.70
N THR A 134 -2.17 19.15 12.47
CA THR A 134 -1.19 20.01 11.79
C THR A 134 -0.71 19.32 10.52
N VAL A 135 -0.71 20.03 9.39
CA VAL A 135 -0.10 19.55 8.16
C VAL A 135 1.41 19.74 8.27
N LEU A 136 2.18 18.65 8.26
CA LEU A 136 3.63 18.68 8.30
C LEU A 136 4.23 18.87 6.90
N ALA A 137 3.66 18.18 5.91
CA ALA A 137 4.10 18.27 4.52
C ALA A 137 2.94 18.03 3.55
N SER A 138 2.63 19.01 2.71
CA SER A 138 1.69 18.86 1.59
C SER A 138 2.36 18.97 0.21
N HIS A 139 3.62 19.43 0.18
CA HIS A 139 4.39 19.65 -1.04
C HIS A 139 5.85 19.23 -0.85
N VAL A 140 6.50 18.87 -1.95
CA VAL A 140 7.94 18.68 -2.07
C VAL A 140 8.41 19.24 -3.40
N ASP A 141 9.49 20.02 -3.41
CA ASP A 141 10.05 20.68 -4.61
C ASP A 141 9.00 21.42 -5.48
N GLY A 142 8.02 22.05 -4.83
CA GLY A 142 6.92 22.78 -5.48
C GLY A 142 5.80 21.91 -6.06
N SER A 143 5.91 20.59 -5.95
CA SER A 143 4.87 19.64 -6.36
C SER A 143 4.02 19.19 -5.16
N GLU A 144 2.72 19.10 -5.36
CA GLU A 144 1.76 18.56 -4.40
C GLU A 144 2.00 17.07 -4.12
N ILE A 145 1.87 16.66 -2.86
CA ILE A 145 1.91 15.27 -2.44
C ILE A 145 0.50 14.68 -2.58
N ARG A 146 0.28 13.80 -3.56
CA ARG A 146 -1.06 13.31 -3.97
C ARG A 146 -1.46 11.92 -3.47
N PHE A 147 -0.51 11.17 -2.91
CA PHE A 147 -0.77 9.81 -2.46
C PHE A 147 0.21 9.43 -1.35
N ALA A 148 0.26 10.24 -0.27
CA ALA A 148 1.01 9.85 0.92
C ALA A 148 0.38 8.59 1.53
N ASP A 149 1.19 7.55 1.74
CA ASP A 149 0.67 6.19 1.96
C ASP A 149 1.00 5.68 3.37
N ASP A 150 2.28 5.50 3.70
CA ASP A 150 2.73 5.01 5.02
C ASP A 150 3.88 5.86 5.57
N ALA A 151 4.09 5.85 6.90
CA ALA A 151 5.09 6.68 7.57
C ALA A 151 5.71 6.02 8.81
N ILE A 152 6.98 6.34 9.07
CA ILE A 152 7.71 5.91 10.27
C ILE A 152 8.58 7.04 10.82
N GLU A 153 8.56 7.24 12.14
CA GLU A 153 9.43 8.18 12.85
C GLU A 153 10.76 7.50 13.23
N ALA A 154 11.87 8.14 12.86
CA ALA A 154 13.22 7.72 13.21
C ALA A 154 13.64 8.22 14.59
N SER A 155 14.76 7.69 15.09
CA SER A 155 15.22 7.99 16.44
C SER A 155 15.58 9.45 16.68
N ASP A 156 15.99 10.15 15.62
CA ASP A 156 16.31 11.59 15.59
C ASP A 156 15.07 12.49 15.42
N GLY A 157 13.88 11.89 15.28
CA GLY A 157 12.59 12.58 15.05
C GLY A 157 12.28 12.87 13.58
N SER A 158 13.20 12.56 12.65
CA SER A 158 12.88 12.60 11.22
C SER A 158 11.74 11.64 10.91
N ILE A 159 10.87 12.01 9.97
CA ILE A 159 9.80 11.13 9.51
C ILE A 159 10.12 10.71 8.07
N TYR A 160 10.18 9.41 7.84
CA TYR A 160 10.23 8.84 6.50
C TYR A 160 8.82 8.42 6.11
N PHE A 161 8.37 8.81 4.92
CA PHE A 161 7.04 8.44 4.46
C PHE A 161 7.03 8.20 2.95
N SER A 162 6.18 7.28 2.53
CA SER A 162 6.02 6.93 1.14
C SER A 162 4.97 7.80 0.47
N VAL A 163 5.20 8.06 -0.82
CA VAL A 163 4.19 8.56 -1.75
C VAL A 163 4.03 7.48 -2.81
N ALA A 164 2.88 6.82 -2.82
CA ALA A 164 2.63 5.65 -3.66
C ALA A 164 2.79 5.99 -5.14
N SER A 165 2.30 7.16 -5.56
CA SER A 165 2.40 7.64 -6.93
C SER A 165 2.41 9.16 -6.98
N THR A 166 3.33 9.73 -7.76
CA THR A 166 3.31 11.17 -8.08
C THR A 166 2.29 11.53 -9.15
N LYS A 167 1.72 10.52 -9.83
CA LYS A 167 0.84 10.72 -10.98
C LYS A 167 -0.63 10.39 -10.68
N TYR A 168 -0.89 9.30 -9.99
CA TYR A 168 -2.24 8.81 -9.68
C TYR A 168 -2.56 8.99 -8.20
N GLY A 169 -3.82 9.25 -7.85
CA GLY A 169 -4.27 9.29 -6.46
C GLY A 169 -4.84 7.94 -6.01
N LEU A 170 -5.31 7.89 -4.75
CA LEU A 170 -5.84 6.67 -4.13
C LEU A 170 -6.95 6.00 -4.94
N TYR A 171 -7.83 6.75 -5.58
CA TYR A 171 -8.96 6.18 -6.35
C TYR A 171 -8.60 5.77 -7.78
N ASP A 172 -7.43 6.18 -8.27
CA ASP A 172 -6.93 5.90 -9.62
C ASP A 172 -5.78 4.88 -9.64
N TRP A 173 -5.47 4.25 -8.51
CA TRP A 173 -4.36 3.30 -8.35
C TRP A 173 -4.39 2.13 -9.36
N THR A 174 -5.58 1.74 -9.85
CA THR A 174 -5.71 0.72 -10.89
C THR A 174 -5.16 1.19 -12.23
N LEU A 175 -5.23 2.50 -12.53
CA LEU A 175 -4.56 3.08 -13.69
C LEU A 175 -3.05 3.06 -13.52
N ASP A 176 -2.54 3.24 -12.29
CA ASP A 176 -1.11 3.10 -12.02
C ASP A 176 -0.62 1.67 -12.24
N LEU A 177 -1.37 0.68 -11.77
CA LEU A 177 -1.11 -0.74 -12.04
C LEU A 177 -1.10 -1.05 -13.54
N LEU A 178 -2.08 -0.50 -14.29
CA LEU A 178 -2.14 -0.66 -15.74
C LEU A 178 -0.98 0.05 -16.43
N GLU A 179 -0.61 1.25 -15.97
CA GLU A 179 0.51 2.00 -16.52
C GLU A 179 1.85 1.29 -16.26
N ALA A 180 1.99 0.65 -15.09
CA ALA A 180 3.17 -0.11 -14.67
C ALA A 180 4.46 0.72 -14.80
N LYS A 181 4.46 1.91 -14.18
CA LYS A 181 5.61 2.82 -14.16
C LYS A 181 6.06 3.18 -12.75
N PRO A 182 7.34 3.57 -12.60
CA PRO A 182 7.92 3.84 -11.30
C PRO A 182 7.63 5.27 -10.80
N HIS A 183 6.36 5.57 -10.48
CA HIS A 183 5.94 6.90 -10.00
C HIS A 183 6.03 7.10 -8.49
N GLY A 184 6.36 6.05 -7.74
CA GLY A 184 6.48 6.10 -6.30
C GLY A 184 7.79 6.73 -5.84
N GLN A 185 7.77 7.32 -4.64
CA GLN A 185 8.93 7.93 -4.00
C GLN A 185 8.85 7.81 -2.48
N ILE A 186 10.00 7.93 -1.82
CA ILE A 186 10.13 8.09 -0.37
C ILE A 186 10.59 9.51 -0.09
N LEU A 187 9.88 10.16 0.83
CA LEU A 187 10.19 11.49 1.32
C LEU A 187 10.73 11.41 2.75
N LYS A 188 11.58 12.38 3.10
CA LYS A 188 12.04 12.61 4.46
C LYS A 188 11.56 13.98 4.91
N TYR A 189 10.81 14.05 6.01
CA TYR A 189 10.50 15.28 6.73
C TYR A 189 11.44 15.45 7.92
N ASP A 190 12.10 16.60 8.01
CA ASP A 190 12.94 16.99 9.14
C ASP A 190 12.18 17.99 10.02
N PRO A 191 11.78 17.63 11.26
CA PRO A 191 11.02 18.51 12.13
C PRO A 191 11.82 19.72 12.64
N SER A 192 13.15 19.68 12.60
CA SER A 192 14.01 20.77 13.07
C SER A 192 14.05 21.93 12.08
N THR A 193 14.00 21.61 10.79
CA THR A 193 14.00 22.58 9.69
C THR A 193 12.61 22.78 9.08
N GLN A 194 11.65 21.91 9.43
CA GLN A 194 10.33 21.81 8.79
C GLN A 194 10.42 21.63 7.27
N HIS A 195 11.46 20.92 6.82
CA HIS A 195 11.76 20.73 5.41
C HIS A 195 11.49 19.29 5.00
N THR A 196 10.87 19.13 3.81
CA THR A 196 10.64 17.83 3.18
C THR A 196 11.55 17.69 1.97
N SER A 197 12.25 16.56 1.84
CA SER A 197 13.12 16.25 0.71
C SER A 197 12.84 14.86 0.15
N ILE A 198 13.04 14.68 -1.15
CA ILE A 198 13.00 13.37 -1.81
C ILE A 198 14.25 12.56 -1.40
N LEU A 199 14.04 11.38 -0.82
CA LEU A 199 15.12 10.48 -0.39
C LEU A 199 15.44 9.43 -1.47
N LEU A 200 14.40 8.89 -2.09
CA LEU A 200 14.45 7.89 -3.14
C LEU A 200 13.23 8.08 -4.04
N ASP A 201 13.41 7.99 -5.35
CA ASP A 201 12.33 7.99 -6.34
C ASP A 201 12.43 6.74 -7.23
N GLY A 202 11.51 6.63 -8.19
CA GLY A 202 11.56 5.55 -9.16
C GLY A 202 11.07 4.20 -8.61
N LEU A 203 10.07 4.23 -7.71
CA LEU A 203 9.47 3.03 -7.11
C LEU A 203 8.13 2.68 -7.77
N TYR A 204 7.80 1.40 -7.82
CA TYR A 204 6.55 0.91 -8.37
C TYR A 204 5.49 0.73 -7.27
N LEU A 205 4.66 1.77 -7.08
CA LEU A 205 3.73 1.91 -5.95
C LEU A 205 4.47 1.77 -4.62
N ALA A 206 5.11 2.87 -4.18
CA ALA A 206 5.83 2.91 -2.91
C ALA A 206 4.84 2.86 -1.75
N ASN A 207 4.88 1.79 -0.96
CA ASN A 207 3.86 1.53 0.03
C ASN A 207 4.49 1.52 1.44
N GLY A 208 4.47 0.39 2.15
CA GLY A 208 4.90 0.32 3.54
C GLY A 208 6.36 0.71 3.75
N VAL A 209 6.63 1.38 4.88
CA VAL A 209 7.98 1.77 5.29
C VAL A 209 8.28 1.34 6.73
N ALA A 210 9.47 0.79 6.97
CA ALA A 210 9.88 0.38 8.31
C ALA A 210 11.36 0.63 8.58
N LEU A 211 11.69 0.89 9.85
CA LEU A 211 13.07 0.99 10.32
C LEU A 211 13.43 -0.24 11.17
N PRO A 212 14.61 -0.85 10.99
CA PRO A 212 15.19 -1.77 11.96
C PRO A 212 15.59 -1.00 13.22
N LYS A 213 15.84 -1.73 14.33
CA LYS A 213 16.19 -1.13 15.63
C LYS A 213 17.45 -0.25 15.60
N ASP A 214 18.41 -0.56 14.73
CA ASP A 214 19.67 0.18 14.56
C ASP A 214 19.56 1.35 13.56
N GLU A 215 18.47 1.41 12.80
CA GLU A 215 18.19 2.44 11.77
C GLU A 215 19.32 2.60 10.76
N ASP A 216 20.02 1.52 10.42
CA ASP A 216 21.11 1.56 9.42
C ASP A 216 20.58 1.66 7.98
N PHE A 217 19.35 1.20 7.76
CA PHE A 217 18.64 1.26 6.50
C PHE A 217 17.13 1.49 6.72
N LEU A 218 16.43 1.94 5.68
CA LEU A 218 14.98 2.00 5.61
C LEU A 218 14.48 0.83 4.76
N LEU A 219 13.49 0.08 5.24
CA LEU A 219 12.75 -0.88 4.43
C LEU A 219 11.60 -0.20 3.71
N ILE A 220 11.40 -0.57 2.44
CA ILE A 220 10.39 0.03 1.56
C ILE A 220 9.73 -1.09 0.77
N CYS A 221 8.41 -1.21 0.81
CA CYS A 221 7.70 -2.17 0.00
C CYS A 221 7.27 -1.55 -1.35
N GLU A 222 7.56 -2.28 -2.44
CA GLU A 222 7.13 -1.95 -3.79
C GLU A 222 6.05 -2.94 -4.23
N THR A 223 4.80 -2.52 -4.06
CA THR A 223 3.63 -3.39 -4.24
C THR A 223 3.59 -4.02 -5.63
N PHE A 224 3.81 -3.24 -6.70
CA PHE A 224 3.75 -3.79 -8.07
C PHE A 224 5.03 -4.51 -8.49
N ARG A 225 6.07 -4.55 -7.65
CA ARG A 225 7.29 -5.35 -7.89
C ARG A 225 7.42 -6.54 -6.97
N PHE A 226 6.40 -6.82 -6.14
CA PHE A 226 6.32 -8.03 -5.32
C PHE A 226 7.57 -8.23 -4.47
N ARG A 227 8.09 -7.13 -3.93
CA ARG A 227 9.36 -7.09 -3.19
C ARG A 227 9.36 -5.95 -2.18
N CYS A 228 10.25 -6.05 -1.21
CA CYS A 228 10.65 -4.92 -0.40
C CYS A 228 12.17 -4.71 -0.54
N LEU A 229 12.60 -3.45 -0.50
CA LEU A 229 13.97 -3.00 -0.66
C LEU A 229 14.53 -2.52 0.69
N LYS A 230 15.85 -2.56 0.84
CA LYS A 230 16.58 -1.72 1.79
C LYS A 230 17.12 -0.49 1.07
N TYR A 231 17.00 0.66 1.71
CA TYR A 231 17.71 1.88 1.35
C TYR A 231 18.67 2.22 2.50
N TRP A 232 19.98 2.17 2.26
CA TRP A 232 20.98 2.39 3.30
C TRP A 232 21.00 3.88 3.74
N LEU A 233 20.77 4.12 5.03
CA LEU A 233 20.76 5.47 5.64
C LEU A 233 22.15 5.88 6.15
N LYS A 234 22.98 4.90 6.48
CA LYS A 234 24.31 5.06 7.11
C LYS A 234 25.37 4.22 6.41
N GLY A 235 26.63 4.43 6.81
CA GLY A 235 27.79 3.66 6.33
C GLY A 235 28.22 3.96 4.89
N GLU A 236 29.14 3.17 4.37
CA GLU A 236 29.69 3.32 3.01
C GLU A 236 28.66 3.06 1.89
N SER A 237 27.60 2.33 2.22
CA SER A 237 26.49 2.04 1.31
C SER A 237 25.41 3.11 1.30
N LYS A 238 25.53 4.18 2.11
CA LYS A 238 24.51 5.24 2.22
C LYS A 238 24.03 5.71 0.85
N GLY A 239 22.71 5.75 0.67
CA GLY A 239 22.05 6.15 -0.57
C GLY A 239 21.90 5.03 -1.62
N LYS A 240 22.45 3.84 -1.37
CA LYS A 240 22.26 2.67 -2.24
C LYS A 240 21.04 1.87 -1.82
N THR A 241 20.45 1.18 -2.78
CA THR A 241 19.37 0.22 -2.57
C THR A 241 19.83 -1.21 -2.80
N GLU A 242 19.27 -2.13 -2.03
CA GLU A 242 19.41 -3.58 -2.22
C GLU A 242 18.07 -4.28 -2.00
N VAL A 243 17.88 -5.46 -2.58
CA VAL A 243 16.67 -6.25 -2.35
C VAL A 243 16.71 -6.83 -0.94
N PHE A 244 15.64 -6.60 -0.17
CA PHE A 244 15.44 -7.25 1.13
C PHE A 244 14.79 -8.63 0.96
N VAL A 245 13.66 -8.65 0.27
CA VAL A 245 12.89 -9.85 -0.07
C VAL A 245 12.19 -9.57 -1.40
N GLU A 246 12.13 -10.55 -2.29
CA GLU A 246 11.50 -10.44 -3.61
C GLU A 246 10.75 -11.71 -3.98
N ASN A 247 10.03 -11.70 -5.10
CA ASN A 247 9.17 -12.79 -5.56
C ASN A 247 8.12 -13.17 -4.50
N LEU A 248 7.57 -12.16 -3.82
CA LEU A 248 6.49 -12.34 -2.87
C LEU A 248 5.24 -12.92 -3.58
N PRO A 249 4.43 -13.73 -2.87
CA PRO A 249 3.22 -14.33 -3.46
C PRO A 249 2.21 -13.32 -4.01
N ASP A 250 2.23 -12.10 -3.47
CA ASP A 250 1.37 -10.99 -3.87
C ASP A 250 2.02 -9.65 -3.51
N GLY A 251 1.36 -8.55 -3.85
CA GLY A 251 1.90 -7.21 -3.64
C GLY A 251 2.06 -6.90 -2.15
N PRO A 252 3.27 -6.57 -1.66
CA PRO A 252 3.43 -6.15 -0.27
C PRO A 252 2.78 -4.79 -0.04
N ASP A 253 2.14 -4.67 1.11
CA ASP A 253 1.49 -3.45 1.61
C ASP A 253 2.29 -2.93 2.84
N ASN A 254 1.64 -2.49 3.92
CA ASN A 254 2.35 -2.01 5.12
C ASN A 254 3.30 -3.07 5.71
N ILE A 255 4.46 -2.61 6.18
CA ILE A 255 5.51 -3.39 6.83
C ILE A 255 5.79 -2.85 8.24
N ASN A 256 5.83 -3.73 9.23
CA ASN A 256 6.05 -3.33 10.63
C ASN A 256 7.12 -4.19 11.30
N LEU A 257 7.98 -3.54 12.08
CA LEU A 257 9.01 -4.21 12.88
C LEU A 257 8.35 -5.02 14.01
N ALA A 258 8.72 -6.29 14.13
CA ALA A 258 8.34 -7.14 15.24
C ALA A 258 9.33 -7.00 16.43
N PRO A 259 8.91 -7.29 17.67
CA PRO A 259 9.77 -7.22 18.85
C PRO A 259 11.07 -8.04 18.75
N ASP A 260 11.04 -9.16 18.02
CA ASP A 260 12.20 -10.05 17.82
C ASP A 260 13.17 -9.57 16.72
N GLY A 261 12.86 -8.47 16.02
CA GLY A 261 13.66 -7.93 14.92
C GLY A 261 13.31 -8.48 13.53
N SER A 262 12.29 -9.35 13.43
CA SER A 262 11.65 -9.70 12.16
C SER A 262 10.67 -8.60 11.73
N PHE A 263 10.04 -8.76 10.57
CA PHE A 263 9.10 -7.80 9.99
C PHE A 263 7.82 -8.48 9.56
N TRP A 264 6.68 -7.96 9.97
CA TRP A 264 5.37 -8.37 9.48
C TRP A 264 5.01 -7.55 8.23
N ILE A 265 4.55 -8.23 7.18
CA ILE A 265 4.18 -7.62 5.91
C ILE A 265 2.80 -8.15 5.52
N ALA A 266 1.85 -7.25 5.29
CA ALA A 266 0.57 -7.59 4.68
C ALA A 266 0.74 -7.75 3.17
N LEU A 267 0.02 -8.70 2.55
CA LEU A 267 0.04 -8.89 1.10
C LEU A 267 -1.36 -8.63 0.51
N ILE A 268 -1.47 -7.65 -0.36
CA ILE A 268 -2.68 -7.35 -1.15
C ILE A 268 -2.70 -8.11 -2.46
N GLN A 269 -3.91 -8.45 -2.92
CA GLN A 269 -4.19 -9.41 -3.98
C GLN A 269 -3.95 -8.87 -5.41
N VAL A 270 -2.79 -8.22 -5.65
CA VAL A 270 -2.41 -7.62 -6.94
C VAL A 270 -2.47 -8.62 -8.09
N VAL A 271 -1.93 -9.82 -7.90
CA VAL A 271 -1.91 -10.86 -8.94
C VAL A 271 -3.34 -11.24 -9.35
N GLN A 272 -4.29 -11.21 -8.41
CA GLN A 272 -5.68 -11.60 -8.69
C GLN A 272 -6.59 -10.42 -9.02
N ILE A 273 -6.09 -9.18 -9.02
CA ILE A 273 -6.87 -8.02 -9.51
C ILE A 273 -7.39 -8.30 -10.93
N VAL A 274 -6.50 -8.82 -11.79
CA VAL A 274 -6.87 -9.26 -13.13
C VAL A 274 -7.45 -10.67 -13.07
N PRO A 275 -8.70 -10.89 -13.52
CA PRO A 275 -9.32 -12.20 -13.47
C PRO A 275 -8.49 -13.26 -14.20
N GLN A 276 -8.56 -14.48 -13.69
CA GLN A 276 -7.83 -15.62 -14.25
C GLN A 276 -8.16 -15.81 -15.73
N GLY A 277 -7.13 -15.97 -16.57
CA GLY A 277 -7.25 -16.02 -18.01
C GLY A 277 -7.15 -14.67 -18.73
N MET A 278 -7.07 -13.54 -17.99
CA MET A 278 -6.83 -12.20 -18.53
C MET A 278 -5.44 -11.64 -18.22
N GLU A 279 -4.50 -12.46 -17.75
CA GLU A 279 -3.15 -12.05 -17.35
C GLU A 279 -2.37 -11.39 -18.50
N PHE A 280 -2.71 -11.70 -19.75
CA PHE A 280 -2.15 -11.08 -20.96
C PHE A 280 -2.30 -9.54 -20.99
N VAL A 281 -3.24 -8.98 -20.21
CA VAL A 281 -3.40 -7.53 -20.03
C VAL A 281 -2.10 -6.90 -19.51
N HIS A 282 -1.41 -7.55 -18.57
CA HIS A 282 -0.16 -7.02 -18.00
C HIS A 282 0.98 -6.97 -19.03
N THR A 283 0.94 -7.84 -20.04
CA THR A 283 1.97 -7.97 -21.07
C THR A 283 1.65 -7.24 -22.38
N SER A 284 0.49 -6.60 -22.51
CA SER A 284 0.05 -5.93 -23.74
C SER A 284 -0.21 -4.44 -23.55
N LYS A 285 0.73 -3.60 -24.02
CA LYS A 285 0.60 -2.14 -23.98
C LYS A 285 -0.66 -1.65 -24.72
N ALA A 286 -0.97 -2.24 -25.88
CA ALA A 286 -2.13 -1.87 -26.67
C ALA A 286 -3.46 -2.15 -25.95
N LEU A 287 -3.56 -3.28 -25.24
CA LEU A 287 -4.75 -3.59 -24.47
C LEU A 287 -4.90 -2.67 -23.26
N LYS A 288 -3.81 -2.39 -22.53
CA LYS A 288 -3.81 -1.42 -21.44
C LYS A 288 -4.29 -0.04 -21.91
N LEU A 289 -3.85 0.42 -23.09
CA LEU A 289 -4.34 1.67 -23.70
C LEU A 289 -5.85 1.63 -23.98
N ILE A 290 -6.37 0.54 -24.53
CA ILE A 290 -7.81 0.40 -24.77
C ILE A 290 -8.57 0.40 -23.44
N ILE A 291 -8.19 -0.47 -22.51
CA ILE A 291 -8.86 -0.66 -21.21
C ILE A 291 -8.94 0.64 -20.42
N SER A 292 -7.80 1.34 -20.29
CA SER A 292 -7.70 2.57 -19.50
C SER A 292 -8.56 3.74 -20.00
N ASN A 293 -8.96 3.74 -21.28
CA ASN A 293 -9.84 4.77 -21.83
C ASN A 293 -11.32 4.54 -21.47
N PHE A 294 -11.68 3.39 -20.92
CA PHE A 294 -13.08 3.06 -20.59
C PHE A 294 -13.18 2.60 -19.13
N PRO A 295 -13.73 3.41 -18.21
CA PRO A 295 -13.83 3.07 -16.79
C PRO A 295 -14.50 1.72 -16.51
N LYS A 296 -15.54 1.36 -17.28
CA LYS A 296 -16.20 0.04 -17.18
C LYS A 296 -15.29 -1.13 -17.57
N LEU A 297 -14.34 -0.92 -18.48
CA LEU A 297 -13.35 -1.94 -18.82
C LEU A 297 -12.31 -2.06 -17.73
N VAL A 298 -11.84 -0.93 -17.16
CA VAL A 298 -10.98 -0.94 -15.97
C VAL A 298 -11.64 -1.75 -14.87
N GLU A 299 -12.87 -1.40 -14.47
CA GLU A 299 -13.64 -2.12 -13.47
C GLU A 299 -13.76 -3.62 -13.78
N LEU A 300 -14.11 -3.96 -15.03
CA LEU A 300 -14.22 -5.36 -15.46
C LEU A 300 -12.89 -6.12 -15.28
N VAL A 301 -11.78 -5.54 -15.73
CA VAL A 301 -10.47 -6.20 -15.64
C VAL A 301 -9.84 -6.10 -14.25
N THR A 302 -10.33 -5.24 -13.36
CA THR A 302 -9.84 -5.14 -11.97
C THR A 302 -10.82 -5.70 -10.94
N SER A 303 -11.91 -6.34 -11.40
CA SER A 303 -12.93 -6.96 -10.54
C SER A 303 -12.53 -8.33 -9.99
N GLY A 304 -11.36 -8.84 -10.37
CA GLY A 304 -10.91 -10.20 -10.05
C GLY A 304 -10.54 -10.43 -8.59
N VAL A 305 -10.50 -9.37 -7.77
CA VAL A 305 -10.05 -9.41 -6.36
C VAL A 305 -10.78 -10.52 -5.61
N LYS A 306 -10.10 -11.64 -5.41
CA LYS A 306 -10.59 -12.72 -4.56
C LYS A 306 -10.58 -12.23 -3.12
N LYS A 307 -11.64 -12.52 -2.38
CA LYS A 307 -11.64 -12.34 -0.92
C LYS A 307 -10.57 -13.28 -0.37
N LYS A 308 -9.46 -12.70 0.10
CA LYS A 308 -8.34 -13.39 0.72
C LYS A 308 -7.65 -12.43 1.67
N ALA A 309 -7.02 -12.97 2.71
CA ALA A 309 -6.06 -12.24 3.52
C ALA A 309 -4.77 -13.06 3.61
N THR A 310 -3.62 -12.42 3.49
CA THR A 310 -2.32 -13.03 3.72
C THR A 310 -1.42 -12.05 4.46
N VAL A 311 -0.76 -12.55 5.50
CA VAL A 311 0.29 -11.83 6.22
C VAL A 311 1.50 -12.75 6.32
N ILE A 312 2.70 -12.21 6.08
CA ILE A 312 3.96 -12.94 6.20
C ILE A 312 4.85 -12.29 7.26
N ASN A 313 5.74 -13.10 7.85
CA ASN A 313 6.80 -12.62 8.73
C ASN A 313 8.14 -12.91 8.07
N VAL A 314 8.97 -11.88 7.94
CA VAL A 314 10.26 -11.92 7.25
C VAL A 314 11.36 -11.63 8.26
N ALA A 315 12.32 -12.55 8.40
CA ALA A 315 13.47 -12.36 9.26
C ALA A 315 14.37 -11.22 8.74
N ALA A 316 15.24 -10.68 9.59
CA ALA A 316 16.16 -9.58 9.24
C ALA A 316 17.11 -9.88 8.06
N ASN A 317 17.26 -11.16 7.68
CA ASN A 317 18.04 -11.59 6.51
C ASN A 317 17.22 -11.74 5.22
N GLY A 318 15.93 -11.40 5.23
CA GLY A 318 15.04 -11.51 4.07
C GLY A 318 14.29 -12.84 3.93
N ASN A 319 14.52 -13.81 4.81
CA ASN A 319 13.84 -15.10 4.74
C ASN A 319 12.41 -15.01 5.30
N ILE A 320 11.44 -15.55 4.58
CA ILE A 320 10.06 -15.69 5.07
C ILE A 320 10.01 -16.85 6.08
N ILE A 321 9.65 -16.55 7.33
CA ILE A 321 9.67 -17.51 8.44
C ILE A 321 8.28 -17.91 8.92
N LYS A 322 7.27 -17.05 8.73
CA LYS A 322 5.87 -17.37 9.04
C LYS A 322 4.95 -16.84 7.94
N ARG A 323 3.79 -17.48 7.81
CA ARG A 323 2.70 -17.06 6.94
C ARG A 323 1.38 -17.38 7.63
N PHE A 324 0.46 -16.44 7.61
CA PHE A 324 -0.92 -16.64 8.05
C PHE A 324 -1.87 -16.21 6.94
N ASP A 325 -2.88 -17.03 6.66
CA ASP A 325 -3.88 -16.73 5.65
C ASP A 325 -5.32 -16.92 6.14
N ASP A 326 -6.23 -16.23 5.46
CA ASP A 326 -7.61 -16.63 5.25
C ASP A 326 -7.80 -16.74 3.72
N PRO A 327 -7.64 -17.93 3.12
CA PRO A 327 -7.49 -18.08 1.67
C PRO A 327 -8.78 -17.80 0.90
N ASP A 328 -9.92 -17.96 1.56
CA ASP A 328 -11.26 -17.74 1.01
C ASP A 328 -11.86 -16.41 1.49
N GLY A 329 -11.14 -15.67 2.34
CA GLY A 329 -11.56 -14.38 2.91
C GLY A 329 -12.91 -14.46 3.62
N THR A 330 -13.16 -15.59 4.30
CA THR A 330 -14.44 -15.86 4.96
C THR A 330 -14.64 -15.05 6.22
N VAL A 331 -13.54 -14.73 6.91
CA VAL A 331 -13.52 -13.95 8.14
C VAL A 331 -12.81 -12.63 7.91
N VAL A 332 -11.59 -12.67 7.37
CA VAL A 332 -10.74 -11.50 7.13
C VAL A 332 -10.40 -11.44 5.65
N SER A 333 -10.55 -10.27 5.03
CA SER A 333 -10.14 -10.07 3.64
C SER A 333 -9.38 -8.76 3.45
N PHE A 334 -8.55 -8.68 2.42
CA PHE A 334 -7.87 -7.46 2.00
C PHE A 334 -7.14 -6.77 3.16
N VAL A 335 -6.29 -7.55 3.85
CA VAL A 335 -5.44 -7.04 4.93
C VAL A 335 -4.36 -6.17 4.33
N THR A 336 -4.23 -4.96 4.86
CA THR A 336 -3.29 -3.92 4.41
C THR A 336 -2.17 -3.69 5.43
N SER A 337 -2.37 -4.09 6.69
CA SER A 337 -1.39 -3.92 7.76
C SER A 337 -1.35 -5.08 8.75
N ALA A 338 -0.21 -5.24 9.43
CA ALA A 338 -0.01 -6.23 10.47
C ALA A 338 1.00 -5.73 11.51
N LEU A 339 0.53 -5.43 12.73
CA LEU A 339 1.34 -4.93 13.83
C LEU A 339 1.38 -5.93 14.99
N GLU A 340 2.57 -6.31 15.44
CA GLU A 340 2.73 -7.18 16.61
C GLU A 340 2.82 -6.35 17.89
N PHE A 341 1.95 -6.65 18.85
CA PHE A 341 1.98 -6.04 20.18
C PHE A 341 1.46 -7.03 21.24
N GLU A 342 2.22 -7.19 22.33
CA GLU A 342 1.88 -8.09 23.45
C GLU A 342 1.41 -9.49 23.03
N ASP A 343 2.23 -10.22 22.26
CA ASP A 343 1.95 -11.58 21.76
C ASP A 343 0.71 -11.71 20.86
N HIS A 344 0.20 -10.60 20.32
CA HIS A 344 -0.89 -10.59 19.36
C HIS A 344 -0.49 -9.82 18.10
N LEU A 345 -1.05 -10.24 16.98
CA LEU A 345 -0.97 -9.55 15.71
C LEU A 345 -2.29 -8.82 15.45
N TYR A 346 -2.22 -7.51 15.27
CA TYR A 346 -3.36 -6.65 14.94
C TYR A 346 -3.34 -6.35 13.45
N LEU A 347 -4.44 -6.59 12.76
CA LEU A 347 -4.54 -6.45 11.31
C LEU A 347 -5.58 -5.41 10.93
N GLY A 348 -5.14 -4.41 10.15
CA GLY A 348 -6.02 -3.52 9.41
C GLY A 348 -6.44 -4.12 8.07
N SER A 349 -7.54 -3.61 7.52
CA SER A 349 -8.14 -4.00 6.26
C SER A 349 -9.04 -2.89 5.72
N LEU A 350 -8.98 -2.66 4.41
CA LEU A 350 -9.90 -1.77 3.70
C LEU A 350 -11.28 -2.36 3.41
N LYS A 351 -11.52 -3.64 3.77
CA LYS A 351 -12.76 -4.37 3.46
C LYS A 351 -13.50 -4.92 4.67
N ASN A 352 -12.85 -5.00 5.82
CA ASN A 352 -13.48 -5.44 7.06
C ASN A 352 -14.17 -4.28 7.77
N ASP A 353 -15.06 -4.63 8.70
CA ASP A 353 -15.72 -3.70 9.63
C ASP A 353 -15.22 -3.84 11.08
N PHE A 354 -14.02 -4.38 11.24
CA PHE A 354 -13.30 -4.59 12.51
C PHE A 354 -11.79 -4.60 12.29
N VAL A 355 -11.02 -4.38 13.36
CA VAL A 355 -9.59 -4.72 13.41
C VAL A 355 -9.45 -6.17 13.86
N ALA A 356 -8.71 -7.00 13.11
CA ALA A 356 -8.53 -8.39 13.46
C ALA A 356 -7.40 -8.54 14.48
N LYS A 357 -7.64 -9.23 15.59
CA LYS A 357 -6.62 -9.57 16.60
C LYS A 357 -6.35 -11.07 16.59
N PHE A 358 -5.14 -11.47 16.21
CA PHE A 358 -4.71 -12.85 16.10
C PHE A 358 -3.69 -13.20 17.20
N PRO A 359 -3.95 -14.21 18.06
CA PRO A 359 -2.96 -14.67 19.06
C PRO A 359 -1.76 -15.35 18.39
N LEU A 360 -0.54 -14.98 18.79
CA LEU A 360 0.69 -15.61 18.29
C LEU A 360 1.14 -16.82 19.15
N LYS A 361 0.46 -17.08 20.27
CA LYS A 361 0.74 -18.17 21.22
C LYS A 361 -0.47 -19.06 21.42
#